data_AF-A0A7X6VS19-F1
#
_entry.id   AF-A0A7X6VS19-F1
#
_cell.length_a   1.000
_cell.length_b   1.000
_cell.length_c   1.000
_cell.angle_alpha   90.00
_cell.angle_beta   90.00
_cell.angle_gamma   90.00
#
_symmetry.space_group_name_H-M   'P 1'
#
loop_
_entity.id
_entity.type
_entity.pdbx_description
1 polymer ?
#
loop_
_entity_poly.entity_id
_entity_poly.type
_entity_poly.pdbx_seq_one_letter_code
_entity_poly.pdbx_strand_id
1 'polypeptide(L)'
;MVRPKLLLNYIGKIIIIVGIAMLSSVICALYYGESIVLKLLFVSLLTISIGMLLSIMFKHSRDLNYREGFAIVTLSWIAVSFFGSLPYVVSGHVFSYADAMFETVSGFSTTGATIFSDVEILPKSILFWRSLTQWLGGMGIIALFVAIIVGMGA
;
A
#
# COMPACT_ATOMS: atom_id res chain seq x y z
N MET A 1 20.29 16.84 8.80
CA MET A 1 19.21 17.51 8.04
C MET A 1 18.54 16.47 7.16
N VAL A 2 17.21 16.40 7.14
CA VAL A 2 16.46 15.38 6.39
C VAL A 2 16.47 15.73 4.89
N ARG A 3 16.85 14.78 4.03
CA ARG A 3 16.95 15.02 2.57
C ARG A 3 15.64 14.63 1.87
N PRO A 4 14.83 15.57 1.35
CA PRO A 4 13.51 15.27 0.79
C PRO A 4 13.58 14.40 -0.47
N LYS A 5 14.60 14.59 -1.33
CA LYS A 5 14.78 13.76 -2.53
C LYS A 5 14.97 12.28 -2.18
N LEU A 6 15.75 11.99 -1.13
CA LEU A 6 15.95 10.63 -0.67
C LEU A 6 14.62 10.03 -0.18
N LEU A 7 13.85 10.76 0.64
CA LEU A 7 12.54 10.29 1.11
C LEU A 7 11.60 9.95 -0.05
N LEU A 8 11.47 10.85 -1.03
CA LEU A 8 10.59 10.66 -2.20
C LEU A 8 11.02 9.45 -3.05
N ASN A 9 12.32 9.17 -3.15
CA ASN A 9 12.81 7.98 -3.84
C ASN A 9 12.33 6.68 -3.18
N TYR A 10 12.47 6.57 -1.85
CA TYR A 10 12.08 5.38 -1.11
C TYR A 10 10.56 5.22 -1.02
N ILE A 11 9.83 6.31 -0.81
CA ILE A 11 8.36 6.32 -0.86
C ILE A 11 7.88 5.85 -2.25
N GLY A 12 8.50 6.35 -3.33
CA GLY A 12 8.23 5.88 -4.69
C GLY A 12 8.41 4.37 -4.86
N LYS A 13 9.50 3.80 -4.34
CA LYS A 13 9.73 2.35 -4.37
C LYS A 13 8.66 1.57 -3.59
N ILE A 14 8.24 2.07 -2.44
CA ILE A 14 7.17 1.43 -1.64
C ILE A 14 5.83 1.48 -2.38
N ILE A 15 5.51 2.60 -3.04
CA ILE A 15 4.32 2.74 -3.88
C ILE A 15 4.35 1.73 -5.05
N ILE A 16 5.51 1.51 -5.68
CA ILE A 16 5.65 0.47 -6.72
C ILE A 16 5.30 -0.91 -6.16
N ILE A 17 5.79 -1.25 -4.96
CA ILE A 17 5.49 -2.54 -4.30
C ILE A 17 3.98 -2.67 -4.07
N VAL A 18 3.31 -1.63 -3.57
CA VAL A 18 1.85 -1.62 -3.40
C VAL A 18 1.13 -1.82 -4.74
N GLY A 19 1.55 -1.09 -5.78
CA GLY A 19 0.96 -1.22 -7.11
C GLY A 19 1.14 -2.63 -7.70
N ILE A 20 2.31 -3.26 -7.52
CA ILE A 20 2.56 -4.65 -7.91
C ILE A 20 1.68 -5.61 -7.09
N ALA A 21 1.55 -5.39 -5.78
CA ALA A 21 0.67 -6.18 -4.94
C ALA A 21 -0.79 -6.09 -5.43
N MET A 22 -1.27 -4.93 -5.88
CA MET A 22 -2.61 -4.81 -6.46
C MET A 22 -2.81 -5.64 -7.73
N LEU A 23 -1.76 -5.94 -8.51
CA LEU A 23 -1.88 -6.84 -9.67
C LEU A 23 -2.35 -8.24 -9.27
N SER A 24 -2.04 -8.68 -8.05
CA SER A 24 -2.56 -9.97 -7.56
C SER A 24 -4.09 -9.97 -7.39
N SER A 25 -4.68 -8.83 -7.01
CA SER A 25 -6.15 -8.65 -7.04
C SER A 25 -6.70 -8.62 -8.45
N VAL A 26 -5.96 -8.12 -9.45
CA VAL A 26 -6.35 -8.21 -10.86
C VAL A 26 -6.39 -9.67 -11.34
N ILE A 27 -5.38 -10.46 -10.97
CA ILE A 27 -5.35 -11.90 -11.26
C ILE A 27 -6.54 -12.60 -10.62
N CYS A 28 -6.87 -12.26 -9.36
CA CYS A 28 -8.05 -12.77 -8.68
C CYS A 28 -9.34 -12.40 -9.43
N ALA A 29 -9.49 -11.14 -9.83
CA ALA A 29 -10.66 -10.66 -10.57
C ALA A 29 -10.83 -11.39 -11.91
N LEU A 30 -9.71 -11.63 -12.63
CA LEU A 30 -9.71 -12.40 -13.88
C LEU A 30 -10.13 -13.85 -13.66
N TYR A 31 -9.61 -14.50 -12.62
CA TYR A 31 -9.93 -15.89 -12.29
C TYR A 31 -11.42 -16.08 -11.94
N TYR A 32 -12.01 -15.14 -11.19
CA TYR A 32 -13.42 -15.17 -10.82
C TYR A 32 -14.36 -14.54 -11.87
N GLY A 33 -13.85 -14.05 -13.00
CA GLY A 33 -14.67 -13.46 -14.06
C GLY A 33 -15.36 -12.14 -13.68
N GLU A 34 -14.75 -11.35 -12.79
CA GLU A 34 -15.36 -10.13 -12.25
C GLU A 34 -15.25 -8.94 -13.23
N SER A 35 -16.29 -8.11 -13.31
CA SER A 35 -16.30 -6.93 -14.21
C SER A 35 -15.34 -5.81 -13.78
N ILE A 36 -14.80 -5.87 -12.55
CA ILE A 36 -13.90 -4.86 -11.98
C ILE A 36 -12.47 -4.93 -12.54
N VAL A 37 -12.10 -5.98 -13.28
CA VAL A 37 -10.73 -6.25 -13.79
C VAL A 37 -10.07 -5.02 -14.38
N LEU A 38 -10.71 -4.34 -15.34
CA LEU A 38 -10.12 -3.18 -16.02
C LEU A 38 -9.89 -2.00 -15.07
N LYS A 39 -10.78 -1.80 -14.10
CA LYS A 39 -10.65 -0.74 -13.10
C LYS A 39 -9.48 -1.03 -12.14
N LEU A 40 -9.36 -2.27 -11.65
CA LEU A 40 -8.24 -2.69 -10.82
C LEU A 40 -6.91 -2.61 -11.55
N LEU A 41 -6.88 -3.02 -12.83
CA LEU A 41 -5.68 -2.92 -13.66
C LEU A 41 -5.27 -1.47 -13.84
N PHE A 42 -6.22 -0.58 -14.12
CA PHE A 42 -5.94 0.85 -14.27
C PHE A 42 -5.33 1.46 -13.01
N VAL A 43 -5.93 1.25 -11.82
CA VAL A 43 -5.39 1.83 -10.58
C VAL A 43 -4.07 1.20 -10.15
N SER A 44 -3.86 -0.08 -10.42
CA SER A 44 -2.58 -0.74 -10.18
C SER A 44 -1.48 -0.15 -11.07
N LEU A 45 -1.72 -0.04 -12.38
CA LEU A 45 -0.76 0.57 -13.30
C LEU A 45 -0.50 2.04 -12.98
N LEU A 46 -1.54 2.81 -12.65
CA LEU A 46 -1.41 4.21 -12.22
C LEU A 46 -0.51 4.32 -10.98
N THR A 47 -0.75 3.48 -9.98
CA THR A 47 0.05 3.43 -8.75
C THR A 47 1.52 3.11 -9.05
N ILE A 48 1.76 2.09 -9.88
CA ILE A 48 3.10 1.71 -10.33
C ILE A 48 3.78 2.87 -11.06
N SER A 49 3.09 3.51 -12.02
CA SER A 49 3.62 4.63 -12.79
C SER A 49 4.00 5.82 -11.91
N ILE A 50 3.17 6.17 -10.93
CA ILE A 50 3.47 7.26 -9.98
C ILE A 50 4.68 6.89 -9.11
N GLY A 51 4.73 5.66 -8.59
CA GLY A 51 5.88 5.19 -7.82
C GLY A 51 7.18 5.16 -8.63
N MET A 52 7.12 4.72 -9.90
CA MET A 52 8.24 4.75 -10.85
C MET A 52 8.70 6.19 -11.08
N LEU A 53 7.78 7.11 -11.38
CA LEU A 53 8.09 8.52 -11.59
C LEU A 53 8.84 9.12 -10.40
N LEU A 54 8.32 8.92 -9.18
CA LEU A 54 8.99 9.37 -7.95
C LEU A 54 10.37 8.75 -7.76
N SER A 55 10.49 7.42 -7.95
CA SER A 55 11.76 6.72 -7.75
C SER A 55 12.83 7.13 -8.78
N ILE A 56 12.45 7.38 -10.03
CA ILE A 56 13.38 7.77 -11.09
C ILE A 56 13.78 9.24 -10.94
N MET A 57 12.81 10.15 -10.77
CA MET A 57 13.06 11.58 -10.66
C MET A 57 13.93 11.96 -9.46
N PHE A 58 13.79 11.23 -8.35
CA PHE A 58 14.49 11.54 -7.10
C PHE A 58 15.60 10.54 -6.77
N LYS A 59 16.11 9.79 -7.76
CA LYS A 59 17.19 8.81 -7.60
C LYS A 59 18.34 9.38 -6.75
N HIS A 60 18.69 8.66 -5.69
CA HIS A 60 19.75 9.05 -4.76
C HIS A 60 20.57 7.83 -4.35
N SER A 61 21.87 8.02 -4.14
CA SER A 61 22.85 6.95 -3.93
C SER A 61 23.65 7.08 -2.63
N ARG A 62 23.08 7.73 -1.62
CA ARG A 62 23.72 7.89 -0.31
C ARG A 62 22.99 7.06 0.74
N ASP A 63 23.73 6.64 1.75
CA ASP A 63 23.22 5.87 2.87
C ASP A 63 22.16 6.64 3.66
N LEU A 64 21.24 5.85 4.22
CA LEU A 64 20.14 6.30 5.06
C LEU A 64 20.64 6.64 6.46
N ASN A 65 20.30 7.82 6.96
CA ASN A 65 20.49 8.14 8.36
C ASN A 65 19.23 7.77 9.18
N TYR A 66 19.36 7.56 10.50
CA TYR A 66 18.25 7.15 11.38
C TYR A 66 17.03 8.08 11.27
N ARG A 67 17.25 9.41 11.24
CA ARG A 67 16.17 10.41 11.11
C ARG A 67 15.38 10.25 9.81
N GLU A 68 16.06 9.85 8.74
CA GLU A 68 15.44 9.65 7.43
C GLU A 68 14.71 8.30 7.38
N GLY A 69 15.24 7.27 8.05
CA GLY A 69 14.55 6.00 8.26
C GLY A 69 13.19 6.21 8.95
N PHE A 70 13.17 6.92 10.08
CA PHE A 70 11.91 7.26 10.77
C PHE A 70 10.95 8.04 9.87
N ALA A 71 11.45 9.06 9.17
CA ALA A 71 10.61 9.85 8.25
C ALA A 71 10.03 9.00 7.11
N ILE A 72 10.82 8.10 6.52
CA ILE A 72 10.35 7.18 5.48
C ILE A 72 9.25 6.30 6.03
N VAL A 73 9.43 5.68 7.19
CA VAL A 73 8.42 4.79 7.78
C VAL A 73 7.10 5.55 7.95
N THR A 74 7.11 6.69 8.63
CA THR A 74 5.88 7.48 8.88
C THR A 74 5.20 7.94 7.60
N LEU A 75 5.95 8.50 6.64
CA LEU A 75 5.38 8.99 5.38
C LEU A 75 4.92 7.85 4.48
N SER A 76 5.57 6.69 4.55
CA SER A 76 5.18 5.51 3.78
C SER A 76 3.84 4.98 4.24
N TRP A 77 3.56 4.96 5.55
CA TRP A 77 2.23 4.58 6.06
C TRP A 77 1.10 5.45 5.48
N ILE A 78 1.34 6.75 5.37
CA ILE A 78 0.38 7.67 4.74
C ILE A 78 0.26 7.37 3.24
N ALA A 79 1.38 7.21 2.54
CA ALA A 79 1.39 6.94 1.10
C ALA A 79 0.71 5.59 0.76
N VAL A 80 1.07 4.50 1.44
CA VAL A 80 0.45 3.18 1.18
C VAL A 80 -1.04 3.19 1.49
N SER A 81 -1.48 3.96 2.49
CA SER A 81 -2.90 4.13 2.79
C SER A 81 -3.63 4.87 1.67
N PHE A 82 -3.04 5.96 1.18
CA PHE A 82 -3.60 6.75 0.08
C PHE A 82 -3.72 5.94 -1.22
N PHE A 83 -2.66 5.26 -1.64
CA PHE A 83 -2.68 4.46 -2.87
C PHE A 83 -3.47 3.16 -2.68
N GLY A 84 -3.31 2.49 -1.55
CA GLY A 84 -4.00 1.23 -1.24
C GLY A 84 -5.51 1.35 -1.07
N SER A 85 -6.07 2.56 -1.00
CA SER A 85 -7.52 2.79 -1.00
C SER A 85 -8.14 2.76 -2.38
N LEU A 86 -7.34 2.92 -3.44
CA LEU A 86 -7.83 2.96 -4.82
C LEU A 86 -8.65 1.71 -5.24
N PRO A 87 -8.29 0.46 -4.87
CA PRO A 87 -9.12 -0.71 -5.17
C PRO A 87 -10.52 -0.62 -4.57
N TYR A 88 -10.66 -0.11 -3.34
CA TYR A 88 -11.97 0.10 -2.71
C TYR A 88 -12.75 1.22 -3.41
N VAL A 89 -12.10 2.31 -3.78
CA VAL A 89 -12.74 3.42 -4.51
C VAL A 89 -13.33 2.93 -5.83
N VAL A 90 -12.55 2.19 -6.62
CA VAL A 90 -13.03 1.73 -7.94
C VAL A 90 -13.98 0.54 -7.87
N SER A 91 -14.08 -0.12 -6.70
CA SER A 91 -15.06 -1.18 -6.45
C SER A 91 -16.49 -0.69 -6.47
N GLY A 92 -16.74 0.59 -6.14
CA GLY A 92 -18.08 1.15 -6.04
C GLY A 92 -18.90 0.68 -4.82
N HIS A 93 -18.29 -0.02 -3.87
CA HIS A 93 -18.96 -0.50 -2.65
C HIS A 93 -18.80 0.43 -1.44
N VAL A 94 -18.06 1.53 -1.59
CA VAL A 94 -17.83 2.54 -0.55
C VAL A 94 -18.58 3.83 -0.89
N PHE A 95 -19.09 4.55 0.11
CA PHE A 95 -19.88 5.77 -0.10
C PHE A 95 -19.02 7.03 -0.20
N SER A 96 -17.82 7.00 0.41
CA SER A 96 -16.89 8.12 0.40
C SER A 96 -15.43 7.67 0.18
N TYR A 97 -14.53 8.60 -0.14
CA TYR A 97 -13.10 8.29 -0.13
C TYR A 97 -12.57 8.03 1.29
N ALA A 98 -13.17 8.65 2.30
CA ALA A 98 -12.81 8.44 3.70
C ALA A 98 -13.07 6.99 4.14
N ASP A 99 -14.15 6.40 3.66
CA ASP A 99 -14.51 4.99 3.85
C ASP A 99 -13.43 4.06 3.29
N ALA A 100 -13.01 4.31 2.05
CA ALA A 100 -11.94 3.56 1.40
C ALA A 100 -10.61 3.70 2.15
N MET A 101 -10.29 4.91 2.61
CA MET A 101 -9.10 5.17 3.42
C MET A 101 -9.16 4.44 4.77
N PHE A 102 -10.33 4.45 5.44
CA PHE A 102 -10.51 3.75 6.70
C PHE A 102 -10.23 2.26 6.55
N GLU A 103 -10.81 1.63 5.53
CA GLU A 103 -10.60 0.21 5.23
C GLU A 103 -9.14 -0.12 4.95
N THR A 104 -8.47 0.71 4.14
CA THR A 104 -7.05 0.50 3.83
C THR A 104 -6.14 0.69 5.04
N VAL A 105 -6.38 1.74 5.84
CA VAL A 105 -5.61 1.98 7.07
C VAL A 105 -5.81 0.83 8.04
N SER A 106 -7.06 0.39 8.24
CA SER A 106 -7.39 -0.76 9.08
C SER A 106 -6.69 -2.04 8.62
N GLY A 107 -6.67 -2.29 7.31
CA GLY A 107 -5.96 -3.40 6.68
C GLY A 107 -4.46 -3.37 6.93
N PHE A 108 -3.76 -2.35 6.44
CA PHE A 108 -2.29 -2.28 6.58
C PHE A 108 -1.81 -2.17 8.03
N SER A 109 -2.58 -1.54 8.92
CA SER A 109 -2.24 -1.49 10.34
C SER A 109 -2.52 -2.81 11.08
N THR A 110 -3.14 -3.79 10.40
CA THR A 110 -3.60 -5.05 10.98
C THR A 110 -4.65 -4.86 12.10
N THR A 111 -5.34 -3.71 12.10
CA THR A 111 -6.40 -3.42 13.07
C THR A 111 -7.62 -4.31 12.85
N GLY A 112 -7.96 -4.58 11.58
CA GLY A 112 -9.07 -5.48 11.24
C GLY A 112 -10.48 -4.94 11.49
N ALA A 113 -10.62 -3.64 11.78
CA ALA A 113 -11.90 -2.94 11.79
C ALA A 113 -12.47 -2.79 10.37
N THR A 114 -13.79 -2.74 10.23
CA THR A 114 -14.48 -2.67 8.94
C THR A 114 -15.68 -1.72 9.01
N ILE A 115 -15.93 -0.98 7.94
CA ILE A 115 -17.15 -0.19 7.72
C ILE A 115 -18.28 -1.07 7.18
N PHE A 116 -17.94 -2.17 6.50
CA PHE A 116 -18.91 -3.06 5.91
C PHE A 116 -19.60 -3.89 6.99
N SER A 117 -20.93 -3.88 6.99
CA SER A 117 -21.74 -4.76 7.86
C SER A 117 -21.65 -6.22 7.43
N ASP A 118 -21.57 -6.47 6.12
CA ASP A 118 -21.32 -7.77 5.53
C ASP A 118 -20.26 -7.64 4.43
N VAL A 119 -19.08 -8.20 4.71
CA VAL A 119 -17.94 -8.16 3.79
C VAL A 119 -18.08 -9.17 2.65
N GLU A 120 -18.90 -10.22 2.80
CA GLU A 120 -18.98 -11.31 1.83
C GLU A 120 -19.66 -10.89 0.51
N ILE A 121 -20.39 -9.78 0.54
CA ILE A 121 -21.01 -9.15 -0.62
C ILE A 121 -19.96 -8.54 -1.58
N LEU A 122 -18.76 -8.23 -1.07
CA LEU A 122 -17.71 -7.64 -1.89
C LEU A 122 -17.20 -8.63 -2.96
N PRO A 123 -16.74 -8.13 -4.12
CA PRO A 123 -16.03 -8.93 -5.10
C PRO A 123 -14.87 -9.70 -4.45
N LYS A 124 -14.65 -10.95 -4.87
CA LYS A 124 -13.57 -11.81 -4.39
C LYS A 124 -12.20 -11.17 -4.57
N SER A 125 -11.98 -10.37 -5.62
CA SER A 125 -10.74 -9.60 -5.80
C SER A 125 -10.53 -8.51 -4.74
N ILE A 126 -11.61 -7.90 -4.25
CA ILE A 126 -11.57 -6.90 -3.18
C ILE A 126 -11.41 -7.58 -1.82
N LEU A 127 -12.10 -8.69 -1.59
CA LEU A 127 -11.86 -9.53 -0.40
C LEU A 127 -10.41 -10.01 -0.33
N PHE A 128 -9.85 -10.40 -1.48
CA PHE A 128 -8.44 -10.75 -1.57
C PHE A 128 -7.53 -9.57 -1.25
N TRP A 129 -7.83 -8.37 -1.77
CA TRP A 129 -7.09 -7.15 -1.43
C TRP A 129 -7.13 -6.86 0.07
N ARG A 130 -8.29 -6.99 0.72
CA ARG A 130 -8.46 -6.83 2.18
C ARG A 130 -7.49 -7.73 2.94
N SER A 131 -7.53 -9.03 2.67
CA SER A 131 -6.64 -10.00 3.33
C SER A 131 -5.17 -9.74 3.03
N LEU A 132 -4.85 -9.34 1.78
CA LEU A 132 -3.49 -9.04 1.38
C LEU A 132 -2.93 -7.81 2.10
N THR A 133 -3.73 -6.76 2.30
CA THR A 133 -3.29 -5.56 3.04
C THR A 133 -2.96 -5.89 4.50
N GLN A 134 -3.74 -6.76 5.15
CA GLN A 134 -3.42 -7.25 6.50
C GLN A 134 -2.13 -8.06 6.52
N TRP A 135 -1.93 -8.94 5.54
CA TRP A 135 -0.70 -9.73 5.45
C TRP A 135 0.54 -8.85 5.21
N LEU A 136 0.46 -7.90 4.28
CA LEU A 136 1.53 -6.92 4.01
C LEU A 136 1.82 -6.05 5.25
N GLY A 137 0.77 -5.64 5.96
CA GLY A 137 0.87 -4.91 7.21
C GLY A 137 1.63 -5.67 8.29
N GLY A 138 1.26 -6.94 8.50
CA GLY A 138 1.93 -7.82 9.46
C GLY A 138 3.41 -8.04 9.13
N MET A 139 3.74 -8.24 7.86
CA MET A 139 5.14 -8.30 7.41
C MET A 139 5.91 -7.01 7.69
N GLY A 140 5.28 -5.85 7.51
CA GLY A 140 5.88 -4.55 7.80
C GLY A 140 6.27 -4.40 9.27
N ILE A 141 5.40 -4.84 10.19
CA ILE A 141 5.69 -4.81 11.64
C ILE A 141 6.85 -5.76 11.99
N ILE A 142 6.86 -6.98 11.46
CA ILE A 142 7.94 -7.94 11.71
C ILE A 142 9.28 -7.39 11.22
N ALA A 143 9.33 -6.84 10.01
CA ALA A 143 10.53 -6.23 9.45
C ALA A 143 11.02 -5.04 10.30
N LEU A 144 10.10 -4.22 10.82
CA LEU A 144 10.43 -3.13 11.74
C LEU A 144 11.07 -3.64 13.03
N PHE A 145 10.49 -4.66 13.69
CA PHE A 145 11.05 -5.23 14.91
C PHE A 145 12.45 -5.82 14.68
N VAL A 146 12.65 -6.56 13.60
CA VAL A 146 13.97 -7.11 13.24
C VAL A 146 14.98 -5.99 12.99
N ALA A 147 14.58 -4.95 12.25
CA ALA A 147 15.45 -3.80 11.97
C ALA A 147 15.83 -3.03 13.25
N ILE A 148 14.91 -2.91 14.22
CA ILE A 148 15.18 -2.27 15.52
C ILE A 148 16.16 -3.12 16.33
N ILE A 149 15.92 -4.43 16.47
CA ILE A 149 16.79 -5.33 17.24
C ILE A 149 18.21 -5.36 16.66
N VAL A 150 18.34 -5.49 15.34
CA VAL A 150 19.64 -5.56 14.66
C VAL A 150 20.32 -4.18 14.60
N GLY A 151 19.55 -3.10 14.38
CA GLY A 151 20.06 -1.73 14.25
C GLY A 151 20.42 -1.06 15.58
N MET A 152 19.88 -1.51 16.71
CA MET A 152 20.28 -1.07 18.06
C MET A 152 21.47 -1.85 18.64
N GLY A 153 21.93 -2.90 17.94
CA GLY A 153 23.04 -3.76 18.36
C GLY A 153 24.41 -3.39 17.76
N ALA A 154 24.53 -2.26 17.05
CA ALA A 154 25.76 -1.79 16.42
C ALA A 154 26.15 -0.38 16.89
#